data_AF-A0A7S2AKM5-F1
#
_entry.id   AF-A0A7S2AKM5-F1
#
_cell.length_a   1.000
_cell.length_b   1.000
_cell.length_c   1.000
_cell.angle_alpha   90.00
_cell.angle_beta   90.00
_cell.angle_gamma   90.00
#
_symmetry.space_group_name_H-M   'P 1'
#
loop_
_entity.id
_entity.type
_entity.pdbx_description
1 polymer ?
#
loop_
_entity_poly.entity_id
_entity_poly.type
_entity_poly.pdbx_seq_one_letter_code
_entity_poly.pdbx_strand_id
1 'polypeptide(L)'
;AMGDFYYEYLLKMYIQTGQTEQEWKNAWKKAMAEMKARLVHKTAGGLTYVTEEQNGRPSHKMDHLTCFVGGMLIYGSRMLPPHERDPSWEEDAAAITETCYQMYHRTPSHLAPEAVRFNPHSSSPGDMEVWNNAQNYLLRPETAEAIFYMFYFTGDPKYRRMAAEIFQAIESCTRTNFGYSAVLDVRQPRPSLKNELETFFLAETLKYLYLTFVPNPREVINLDEFVFNTEAHPLRILKR
;
A
#
# COMPACT_ATOMS: atom_id res chain seq x y z
N ALA A 1 6.28 10.36 2.34
CA ALA A 1 7.46 10.04 3.16
C ALA A 1 7.46 10.87 4.46
N MET A 2 8.18 10.41 5.52
CA MET A 2 8.44 11.10 6.81
C MET A 2 7.37 10.96 7.90
N GLY A 3 6.42 10.02 7.79
CA GLY A 3 5.36 9.87 8.80
C GLY A 3 4.54 8.60 8.66
N ASP A 4 4.46 8.06 7.44
CA ASP A 4 4.03 6.70 7.09
C ASP A 4 4.28 5.65 8.19
N PHE A 5 5.54 5.37 8.51
CA PHE A 5 5.89 4.26 9.40
C PHE A 5 5.50 4.50 10.86
N TYR A 6 5.37 5.76 11.30
CA TYR A 6 4.92 6.07 12.65
C TYR A 6 3.51 5.52 12.89
N TYR A 7 2.58 5.80 11.95
CA TYR A 7 1.20 5.36 12.07
C TYR A 7 1.07 3.84 11.94
N GLU A 8 1.85 3.24 11.04
CA GLU A 8 1.95 1.79 10.88
C GLU A 8 2.36 1.10 12.18
N TYR A 9 3.39 1.63 12.87
CA TYR A 9 3.88 1.08 14.11
C TYR A 9 2.93 1.27 15.30
N LEU A 10 2.08 2.30 15.33
CA LEU A 10 1.05 2.39 16.38
C LEU A 10 0.14 1.14 16.36
N LEU A 11 -0.27 0.68 15.18
CA LEU A 11 -1.06 -0.55 15.07
C LEU A 11 -0.20 -1.79 15.33
N LYS A 12 0.96 -1.88 14.67
CA LYS A 12 1.80 -3.08 14.74
C LYS A 12 2.37 -3.32 16.14
N MET A 13 2.69 -2.29 16.92
CA MET A 13 3.12 -2.41 18.31
C MET A 13 1.99 -2.90 19.23
N TYR A 14 0.77 -2.40 19.04
CA TYR A 14 -0.40 -2.93 19.76
C TYR A 14 -0.57 -4.43 19.51
N ILE A 15 -0.46 -4.86 18.25
CA ILE A 15 -0.58 -6.28 17.88
C ILE A 15 0.60 -7.09 18.42
N GLN A 16 1.83 -6.61 18.23
CA GLN A 16 3.06 -7.31 18.66
C GLN A 16 3.07 -7.58 20.16
N THR A 17 2.51 -6.68 20.96
CA THR A 17 2.44 -6.82 22.42
C THR A 17 1.32 -7.73 22.90
N GLY A 18 0.67 -8.47 22.00
CA GLY A 18 -0.45 -9.34 22.34
C GLY A 18 -1.71 -8.56 22.69
N GLN A 19 -1.89 -7.38 22.08
CA GLN A 19 -3.06 -6.52 22.25
C GLN A 19 -3.26 -5.98 23.69
N THR A 20 -2.19 -5.94 24.50
CA THR A 20 -2.27 -5.49 25.91
C THR A 20 -2.07 -3.99 26.06
N GLU A 21 -1.18 -3.38 25.27
CA GLU A 21 -0.77 -1.98 25.40
C GLU A 21 -1.78 -1.03 24.71
N GLN A 22 -2.81 -0.60 25.45
CA GLN A 22 -3.95 0.15 24.90
C GLN A 22 -3.59 1.54 24.36
N GLU A 23 -2.49 2.14 24.84
CA GLU A 23 -2.04 3.46 24.42
C GLU A 23 -1.74 3.50 22.90
N TRP A 24 -1.10 2.46 22.38
CA TRP A 24 -0.81 2.31 20.96
C TRP A 24 -2.07 2.22 20.11
N LYS A 25 -3.04 1.39 20.54
CA LYS A 25 -4.35 1.27 19.89
C LYS A 25 -5.10 2.60 19.89
N ASN A 26 -5.15 3.29 21.02
CA ASN A 26 -5.88 4.54 21.16
C ASN A 26 -5.26 5.66 20.31
N ALA A 27 -3.92 5.74 20.28
CA ALA A 27 -3.20 6.66 19.41
C ALA A 27 -3.47 6.37 17.93
N TRP A 28 -3.42 5.09 17.53
CA TRP A 28 -3.72 4.68 16.15
C TRP A 28 -5.13 5.06 15.74
N LYS A 29 -6.15 4.72 16.56
CA LYS A 29 -7.56 5.06 16.29
C LYS A 29 -7.75 6.56 16.10
N LYS A 30 -7.16 7.37 16.98
CA LYS A 30 -7.21 8.83 16.88
C LYS A 30 -6.57 9.31 15.57
N ALA A 31 -5.39 8.78 15.22
CA ALA A 31 -4.71 9.14 13.99
C ALA A 31 -5.52 8.76 12.73
N MET A 32 -6.15 7.58 12.71
CA MET A 32 -6.97 7.14 11.58
C MET A 32 -8.22 8.01 11.40
N ALA A 33 -8.85 8.41 12.51
CA ALA A 33 -9.99 9.34 12.46
C ALA A 33 -9.58 10.70 11.88
N GLU A 34 -8.44 11.26 12.31
CA GLU A 34 -7.92 12.53 11.78
C GLU A 34 -7.48 12.43 10.32
N MET A 35 -6.79 11.33 9.95
CA MET A 35 -6.42 11.06 8.55
C MET A 35 -7.67 11.01 7.67
N LYS A 36 -8.70 10.28 8.09
CA LYS A 36 -9.97 10.21 7.35
C LYS A 36 -10.63 11.59 7.21
N ALA A 37 -10.68 12.36 8.28
CA ALA A 37 -11.35 13.65 8.27
C ALA A 37 -10.65 14.71 7.40
N ARG A 38 -9.32 14.66 7.30
CA ARG A 38 -8.53 15.74 6.69
C ARG A 38 -7.84 15.36 5.39
N LEU A 39 -7.39 14.12 5.28
CA LEU A 39 -6.46 13.66 4.25
C LEU A 39 -7.10 12.68 3.26
N VAL A 40 -8.22 12.05 3.59
CA VAL A 40 -8.94 11.16 2.65
C VAL A 40 -9.90 11.98 1.80
N HIS A 41 -9.71 11.93 0.49
CA HIS A 41 -10.55 12.61 -0.50
C HIS A 41 -10.98 11.65 -1.59
N LYS A 42 -11.99 12.03 -2.36
CA LYS A 42 -12.51 11.25 -3.48
C LYS A 42 -12.63 12.10 -4.74
N THR A 43 -12.18 11.59 -5.88
CA THR A 43 -12.37 12.26 -7.18
C THR A 43 -13.81 12.09 -7.67
N ALA A 44 -14.27 12.95 -8.58
CA ALA A 44 -15.55 12.77 -9.27
C ALA A 44 -15.59 11.45 -10.07
N GLY A 45 -14.41 10.96 -10.51
CA GLY A 45 -14.24 9.64 -11.13
C GLY A 45 -14.31 8.46 -10.16
N GLY A 46 -14.36 8.70 -8.85
CA GLY A 46 -14.57 7.69 -7.82
C GLY A 46 -13.31 7.15 -7.14
N LEU A 47 -12.11 7.65 -7.47
CA LEU A 47 -10.86 7.25 -6.80
C LEU A 47 -10.79 7.86 -5.41
N THR A 48 -10.63 7.02 -4.38
CA THR A 48 -10.36 7.45 -3.01
C THR A 48 -8.85 7.49 -2.78
N TYR A 49 -8.31 8.61 -2.32
CA TYR A 49 -6.87 8.81 -2.14
C TYR A 49 -6.57 9.54 -0.83
N VAL A 50 -5.33 9.37 -0.35
CA VAL A 50 -4.82 10.04 0.84
C VAL A 50 -3.82 11.11 0.40
N THR A 51 -4.13 12.38 0.68
CA THR A 51 -3.30 13.52 0.28
C THR A 51 -2.42 14.02 1.42
N GLU A 52 -1.36 14.75 1.07
CA GLU A 52 -0.68 15.63 2.03
C GLU A 52 -1.50 16.89 2.30
N GLU A 53 -1.34 17.47 3.49
CA GLU A 53 -1.84 18.80 3.84
C GLU A 53 -0.68 19.80 3.86
N GLN A 54 -0.84 20.93 3.17
CA GLN A 54 0.10 22.05 3.18
C GLN A 54 -0.66 23.33 3.51
N ASN A 55 -0.27 24.01 4.60
CA ASN A 55 -0.91 25.24 5.08
C ASN A 55 -2.44 25.11 5.27
N GLY A 56 -2.89 23.98 5.84
CA GLY A 56 -4.31 23.73 6.10
C GLY A 56 -5.14 23.38 4.86
N ARG A 57 -4.50 23.08 3.72
CA ARG A 57 -5.17 22.72 2.46
C ARG A 57 -4.62 21.40 1.89
N PRO A 58 -5.47 20.57 1.26
CA PRO A 58 -5.01 19.37 0.58
C PRO A 58 -4.15 19.75 -0.65
N SER A 59 -2.99 19.11 -0.79
CA SER A 59 -2.13 19.28 -1.97
C SER A 59 -2.63 18.50 -3.19
N HIS A 60 -3.50 17.51 -2.95
CA HIS A 60 -3.95 16.50 -3.89
C HIS A 60 -2.79 15.69 -4.52
N LYS A 61 -1.67 15.59 -3.81
CA LYS A 61 -0.54 14.72 -4.14
C LYS A 61 -0.57 13.49 -3.23
N MET A 62 -0.30 12.32 -3.80
CA MET A 62 -0.12 11.07 -3.06
C MET A 62 1.17 10.39 -3.53
N ASP A 63 2.05 10.05 -2.59
CA ASP A 63 3.23 9.24 -2.85
C ASP A 63 2.82 7.77 -2.98
N HIS A 64 3.56 6.97 -3.76
CA HIS A 64 3.40 5.51 -3.78
C HIS A 64 3.55 4.90 -2.38
N LEU A 65 4.43 5.48 -1.56
CA LEU A 65 4.60 5.10 -0.15
C LEU A 65 3.26 5.07 0.59
N THR A 66 2.33 5.99 0.30
CA THR A 66 1.02 6.07 0.97
C THR A 66 0.11 4.88 0.68
N CYS A 67 0.44 4.03 -0.30
CA CYS A 67 -0.33 2.83 -0.61
C CYS A 67 -0.37 1.79 0.52
N PHE A 68 0.58 1.84 1.47
CA PHE A 68 0.56 0.99 2.66
C PHE A 68 -0.72 1.17 3.50
N VAL A 69 -1.36 2.35 3.42
CA VAL A 69 -2.55 2.71 4.20
C VAL A 69 -3.70 1.72 3.94
N GLY A 70 -3.85 1.24 2.70
CA GLY A 70 -4.86 0.22 2.39
C GLY A 70 -4.69 -1.04 3.23
N GLY A 71 -3.46 -1.57 3.26
CA GLY A 71 -3.10 -2.74 4.08
C GLY A 71 -3.22 -2.48 5.58
N MET A 72 -2.78 -1.31 6.05
CA MET A 72 -2.87 -0.93 7.46
C MET A 72 -4.33 -0.85 7.95
N LEU A 73 -5.24 -0.27 7.16
CA LEU A 73 -6.65 -0.12 7.55
C LEU A 73 -7.39 -1.46 7.64
N ILE A 74 -7.22 -2.36 6.65
CA ILE A 74 -7.82 -3.71 6.73
C ILE A 74 -7.19 -4.51 7.87
N TYR A 75 -5.90 -4.33 8.14
CA TYR A 75 -5.27 -5.03 9.25
C TYR A 75 -5.86 -4.57 10.59
N GLY A 76 -6.04 -3.26 10.78
CA GLY A 76 -6.68 -2.70 11.96
C GLY A 76 -8.15 -3.11 12.09
N SER A 77 -8.91 -3.16 10.99
CA SER A 77 -10.32 -3.58 11.00
C SER A 77 -10.51 -5.04 11.40
N ARG A 78 -9.48 -5.88 11.25
CA ARG A 78 -9.53 -7.30 11.64
C ARG A 78 -8.91 -7.57 13.00
N MET A 79 -7.86 -6.82 13.40
CA MET A 79 -7.12 -7.08 14.63
C MET A 79 -7.59 -6.29 15.85
N LEU A 80 -8.37 -5.21 15.71
CA LEU A 80 -8.92 -4.51 16.88
C LEU A 80 -10.15 -5.25 17.46
N PRO A 81 -10.52 -5.02 18.73
CA PRO A 81 -11.77 -5.57 19.29
C PRO A 81 -13.01 -5.14 18.48
N PRO A 82 -13.98 -6.02 18.19
CA PRO A 82 -15.12 -5.70 17.32
C PRO A 82 -15.90 -4.43 17.67
N HIS A 83 -16.11 -4.15 18.95
CA HIS A 83 -16.85 -2.99 19.45
C HIS A 83 -16.08 -1.65 19.32
N GLU A 84 -14.81 -1.70 18.92
CA GLU A 84 -13.94 -0.51 18.79
C GLU A 84 -13.57 -0.19 17.34
N ARG A 85 -14.01 -1.01 16.39
CA ARG A 85 -13.70 -0.84 14.96
C ARG A 85 -14.57 0.26 14.37
N ASP A 86 -13.96 1.10 13.54
CA ASP A 86 -14.73 1.96 12.66
C ASP A 86 -15.28 1.10 11.50
N PRO A 87 -16.60 1.10 11.25
CA PRO A 87 -17.20 0.28 10.20
C PRO A 87 -16.72 0.65 8.79
N SER A 88 -16.14 1.84 8.62
CA SER A 88 -15.70 2.33 7.31
C SER A 88 -14.28 1.91 6.93
N TRP A 89 -13.46 1.40 7.86
CA TRP A 89 -12.05 1.07 7.55
C TRP A 89 -11.90 0.02 6.46
N GLU A 90 -12.78 -0.97 6.39
CA GLU A 90 -12.69 -2.01 5.35
C GLU A 90 -13.05 -1.46 3.96
N GLU A 91 -14.02 -0.56 3.87
CA GLU A 91 -14.38 0.13 2.62
C GLU A 91 -13.26 1.09 2.18
N ASP A 92 -12.74 1.89 3.11
CA ASP A 92 -11.63 2.81 2.85
C ASP A 92 -10.38 2.04 2.42
N ALA A 93 -10.06 0.93 3.09
CA ALA A 93 -8.94 0.06 2.74
C ALA A 93 -9.05 -0.46 1.30
N ALA A 94 -10.24 -0.96 0.93
CA ALA A 94 -10.50 -1.45 -0.42
C ALA A 94 -10.40 -0.34 -1.47
N ALA A 95 -10.97 0.84 -1.18
CA ALA A 95 -10.97 1.96 -2.12
C ALA A 95 -9.58 2.57 -2.32
N ILE A 96 -8.78 2.70 -1.26
CA ILE A 96 -7.40 3.18 -1.34
C ILE A 96 -6.52 2.15 -2.07
N THR A 97 -6.69 0.86 -1.78
CA THR A 97 -5.94 -0.21 -2.49
C THR A 97 -6.27 -0.22 -3.98
N GLU A 98 -7.55 -0.03 -4.35
CA GLU A 98 -7.97 0.12 -5.75
C GLU A 98 -7.28 1.33 -6.41
N THR A 99 -7.28 2.50 -5.76
CA THR A 99 -6.58 3.69 -6.30
C THR A 99 -5.08 3.42 -6.50
N CYS A 100 -4.43 2.74 -5.57
CA CYS A 100 -3.03 2.35 -5.70
C CYS A 100 -2.79 1.37 -6.85
N TYR A 101 -3.68 0.40 -7.05
CA TYR A 101 -3.64 -0.44 -8.24
C TYR A 101 -3.85 0.38 -9.54
N GLN A 102 -4.74 1.39 -9.52
CA GLN A 102 -4.93 2.28 -10.67
C GLN A 102 -3.68 3.10 -11.00
N MET A 103 -2.80 3.40 -10.03
CA MET A 103 -1.49 4.02 -10.29
C MET A 103 -0.60 3.15 -11.18
N TYR A 104 -0.73 1.82 -11.09
CA TYR A 104 -0.07 0.88 -12.01
C TYR A 104 -0.87 0.77 -13.30
N HIS A 105 -2.15 0.43 -13.21
CA HIS A 105 -2.97 0.04 -14.36
C HIS A 105 -3.05 1.12 -15.45
N ARG A 106 -3.01 2.41 -15.06
CA ARG A 106 -3.18 3.53 -15.99
C ARG A 106 -1.89 4.04 -16.62
N THR A 107 -0.71 3.58 -16.19
CA THR A 107 0.54 3.98 -16.84
C THR A 107 0.83 3.09 -18.04
N PRO A 108 1.47 3.62 -19.11
CA PRO A 108 1.85 2.83 -20.28
C PRO A 108 2.76 1.62 -19.99
N SER A 109 3.60 1.67 -18.96
CA SER A 109 4.44 0.53 -18.53
C SER A 109 3.72 -0.45 -17.60
N HIS A 110 2.52 -0.11 -17.12
CA HIS A 110 1.83 -0.79 -16.03
C HIS A 110 2.60 -0.82 -14.70
N LEU A 111 3.53 0.11 -14.49
CA LEU A 111 4.25 0.35 -13.23
C LEU A 111 3.81 1.67 -12.61
N ALA A 112 3.67 1.75 -11.29
CA ALA A 112 3.33 3.01 -10.64
C ALA A 112 4.51 3.98 -10.57
N PRO A 113 4.27 5.31 -10.68
CA PRO A 113 5.27 6.32 -10.39
C PRO A 113 5.51 6.45 -8.87
N GLU A 114 6.58 7.14 -8.46
CA GLU A 114 6.84 7.50 -7.06
C GLU A 114 5.73 8.38 -6.46
N ALA A 115 5.05 9.19 -7.28
CA ALA A 115 3.91 9.99 -6.85
C ALA A 115 2.95 10.33 -8.00
N VAL A 116 1.68 10.52 -7.63
CA VAL A 116 0.62 11.02 -8.52
C VAL A 116 -0.02 12.27 -7.94
N ARG A 117 -0.68 13.04 -8.81
CA ARG A 117 -1.58 14.13 -8.44
C ARG A 117 -3.00 13.78 -8.86
N PHE A 118 -3.94 14.11 -8.00
CA PHE A 118 -5.36 13.99 -8.26
C PHE A 118 -5.98 15.33 -8.63
N ASN A 119 -6.98 15.27 -9.51
CA ASN A 119 -7.90 16.37 -9.74
C ASN A 119 -9.28 15.98 -9.17
N PRO A 120 -9.69 16.53 -8.01
CA PRO A 120 -10.94 16.12 -7.35
C PRO A 120 -12.20 16.30 -8.20
N HIS A 121 -12.18 17.26 -9.13
CA HIS A 121 -13.34 17.64 -9.93
C HIS A 121 -13.40 16.94 -11.28
N SER A 122 -12.37 16.18 -11.64
CA SER A 122 -12.32 15.43 -12.90
C SER A 122 -12.77 13.98 -12.72
N SER A 123 -13.22 13.40 -13.83
CA SER A 123 -13.47 11.97 -13.96
C SER A 123 -12.32 11.27 -14.67
N SER A 124 -12.29 9.94 -14.61
CA SER A 124 -11.32 9.12 -15.34
C SER A 124 -11.32 9.44 -16.84
N PRO A 125 -10.15 9.50 -17.51
CA PRO A 125 -8.82 9.25 -16.96
C PRO A 125 -8.13 10.49 -16.36
N GLY A 126 -8.71 11.70 -16.48
CA GLY A 126 -8.09 12.97 -16.09
C GLY A 126 -8.15 13.29 -14.60
N ASP A 127 -8.57 12.34 -13.76
CA ASP A 127 -8.66 12.50 -12.31
C ASP A 127 -7.37 12.11 -11.58
N MET A 128 -6.40 11.50 -12.28
CA MET A 128 -5.09 11.13 -11.76
C MET A 128 -3.99 11.27 -12.83
N GLU A 129 -2.89 11.93 -12.47
CA GLU A 129 -1.74 12.17 -13.34
C GLU A 129 -0.42 11.88 -12.62
N VAL A 130 0.60 11.43 -13.36
CA VAL A 130 1.96 11.27 -12.82
C VAL A 130 2.48 12.63 -12.36
N TRP A 131 2.95 12.72 -11.11
CA TRP A 131 3.51 13.97 -10.60
C TRP A 131 4.84 14.30 -11.27
N ASN A 132 5.07 15.59 -11.54
CA ASN A 132 6.30 16.05 -12.17
C ASN A 132 7.53 15.66 -11.32
N ASN A 133 8.55 15.11 -11.98
CA ASN A 133 9.79 14.62 -11.38
C ASN A 133 9.63 13.43 -10.42
N ALA A 134 8.50 12.71 -10.49
CA ALA A 134 8.25 11.50 -9.72
C ALA A 134 7.89 10.30 -10.63
N GLN A 135 8.25 10.37 -11.92
CA GLN A 135 7.90 9.37 -12.92
C GLN A 135 8.67 8.05 -12.82
N ASN A 136 9.70 7.96 -11.97
CA ASN A 136 10.47 6.74 -11.78
C ASN A 136 9.66 5.70 -10.99
N TYR A 137 10.03 4.42 -11.15
CA TYR A 137 9.53 3.33 -10.30
C TYR A 137 10.71 2.58 -9.71
N LEU A 138 10.75 2.51 -8.38
CA LEU A 138 11.90 1.99 -7.63
C LEU A 138 11.71 0.55 -7.14
N LEU A 139 10.79 -0.22 -7.75
CA LEU A 139 10.46 -1.59 -7.32
C LEU A 139 9.80 -1.67 -5.93
N ARG A 140 9.13 -0.58 -5.52
CA ARG A 140 8.57 -0.42 -4.18
C ARG A 140 7.43 -1.39 -3.84
N PRO A 141 7.26 -1.75 -2.56
CA PRO A 141 6.36 -2.83 -2.15
C PRO A 141 4.95 -2.39 -1.78
N GLU A 142 4.67 -1.11 -1.51
CA GLU A 142 3.52 -0.74 -0.67
C GLU A 142 2.16 -1.12 -1.27
N THR A 143 2.03 -1.13 -2.59
CA THR A 143 0.82 -1.63 -3.27
C THR A 143 0.71 -3.16 -3.18
N ALA A 144 1.82 -3.88 -3.33
CA ALA A 144 1.85 -5.34 -3.16
C ALA A 144 1.56 -5.75 -1.70
N GLU A 145 2.05 -4.97 -0.73
CA GLU A 145 1.72 -5.13 0.70
C GLU A 145 0.21 -4.97 0.94
N ALA A 146 -0.38 -3.86 0.48
CA ALA A 146 -1.80 -3.61 0.64
C ALA A 146 -2.65 -4.72 0.00
N ILE A 147 -2.30 -5.14 -1.21
CA ILE A 147 -2.94 -6.26 -1.91
C ILE A 147 -2.84 -7.57 -1.11
N PHE A 148 -1.68 -7.88 -0.52
CA PHE A 148 -1.50 -9.06 0.32
C PHE A 148 -2.45 -9.03 1.52
N TYR A 149 -2.48 -7.94 2.29
CA TYR A 149 -3.36 -7.82 3.47
C TYR A 149 -4.83 -7.89 3.08
N MET A 150 -5.23 -7.22 2.00
CA MET A 150 -6.60 -7.29 1.49
C MET A 150 -6.96 -8.73 1.11
N PHE A 151 -6.10 -9.45 0.39
CA PHE A 151 -6.33 -10.85 0.05
C PHE A 151 -6.39 -11.75 1.29
N TYR A 152 -5.45 -11.59 2.24
CA TYR A 152 -5.36 -12.39 3.45
C TYR A 152 -6.63 -12.33 4.31
N PHE A 153 -7.24 -11.14 4.42
CA PHE A 153 -8.39 -10.91 5.29
C PHE A 153 -9.75 -11.09 4.59
N THR A 154 -9.83 -10.88 3.28
CA THR A 154 -11.10 -10.95 2.54
C THR A 154 -11.24 -12.24 1.73
N GLY A 155 -10.13 -12.85 1.30
CA GLY A 155 -10.12 -13.95 0.34
C GLY A 155 -10.57 -13.56 -1.07
N ASP A 156 -10.80 -12.28 -1.35
CA ASP A 156 -11.33 -11.83 -2.64
C ASP A 156 -10.29 -12.06 -3.76
N PRO A 157 -10.60 -12.88 -4.78
CA PRO A 157 -9.66 -13.23 -5.83
C PRO A 157 -9.24 -12.04 -6.71
N LYS A 158 -9.89 -10.88 -6.64
CA LYS A 158 -9.45 -9.68 -7.38
C LYS A 158 -8.05 -9.23 -6.98
N TYR A 159 -7.68 -9.37 -5.71
CA TYR A 159 -6.38 -8.95 -5.21
C TYR A 159 -5.26 -9.82 -5.80
N ARG A 160 -5.50 -11.12 -6.03
CA ARG A 160 -4.56 -11.98 -6.79
C ARG A 160 -4.44 -11.56 -8.26
N ARG A 161 -5.53 -11.12 -8.90
CA ARG A 161 -5.46 -10.60 -10.28
C ARG A 161 -4.62 -9.33 -10.36
N MET A 162 -4.86 -8.38 -9.45
CA MET A 162 -4.06 -7.16 -9.34
C MET A 162 -2.58 -7.46 -9.12
N ALA A 163 -2.26 -8.37 -8.18
CA ALA A 163 -0.88 -8.81 -7.94
C ALA A 163 -0.24 -9.42 -9.20
N ALA A 164 -1.00 -10.20 -9.98
CA ALA A 164 -0.50 -10.84 -11.19
C ALA A 164 -0.17 -9.81 -12.27
N GLU A 165 -1.03 -8.81 -12.47
CA GLU A 165 -0.77 -7.72 -13.41
C GLU A 165 0.47 -6.91 -13.02
N ILE A 166 0.61 -6.57 -11.73
CA ILE A 166 1.79 -5.87 -11.20
C ILE A 166 3.06 -6.72 -11.42
N PHE A 167 3.03 -8.02 -11.09
CA PHE A 167 4.19 -8.89 -11.27
C PHE A 167 4.56 -9.05 -12.75
N GLN A 168 3.59 -9.16 -13.65
CA GLN A 168 3.84 -9.20 -15.09
C GLN A 168 4.48 -7.90 -15.60
N ALA A 169 4.02 -6.74 -15.11
CA ALA A 169 4.64 -5.45 -15.43
C ALA A 169 6.09 -5.41 -14.96
N ILE A 170 6.38 -5.84 -13.73
CA ILE A 170 7.74 -5.97 -13.19
C ILE A 170 8.59 -6.87 -14.09
N GLU A 171 8.13 -8.09 -14.38
CA GLU A 171 8.85 -9.03 -15.26
C GLU A 171 9.16 -8.45 -16.64
N SER A 172 8.22 -7.70 -17.21
CA SER A 172 8.36 -7.15 -18.57
C SER A 172 9.25 -5.91 -18.65
N CYS A 173 9.25 -5.05 -17.63
CA CYS A 173 9.85 -3.72 -17.70
C CYS A 173 11.13 -3.58 -16.88
N THR A 174 11.35 -4.44 -15.88
CA THR A 174 12.45 -4.23 -14.92
C THR A 174 13.49 -5.35 -14.93
N ARG A 175 13.18 -6.50 -15.53
CA ARG A 175 14.07 -7.67 -15.59
C ARG A 175 15.31 -7.41 -16.46
N THR A 176 16.45 -7.89 -15.99
CA THR A 176 17.75 -7.84 -16.66
C THR A 176 18.36 -9.24 -16.75
N ASN A 177 19.56 -9.36 -17.32
CA ASN A 177 20.31 -10.63 -17.33
C ASN A 177 20.71 -11.11 -15.93
N PHE A 178 20.81 -10.22 -14.95
CA PHE A 178 21.39 -10.50 -13.63
C PHE A 178 20.45 -10.25 -12.46
N GLY A 179 19.21 -9.82 -12.72
CA GLY A 179 18.25 -9.47 -11.67
C GLY A 179 17.19 -8.51 -12.21
N TYR A 180 16.87 -7.48 -11.42
CA TYR A 180 15.89 -6.45 -11.76
C TYR A 180 16.50 -5.07 -11.58
N SER A 181 15.87 -4.04 -12.13
CA SER A 181 16.28 -2.65 -11.95
C SER A 181 15.08 -1.72 -11.83
N ALA A 182 15.20 -0.71 -10.98
CA ALA A 182 14.35 0.48 -11.05
C ALA A 182 14.33 1.06 -12.47
N VAL A 183 13.27 1.80 -12.80
CA VAL A 183 13.07 2.40 -14.12
C VAL A 183 12.91 3.91 -14.04
N LEU A 184 13.33 4.62 -15.09
CA LEU A 184 13.43 6.07 -15.10
C LEU A 184 12.09 6.79 -15.32
N ASP A 185 11.18 6.23 -16.13
CA ASP A 185 9.93 6.89 -16.50
C ASP A 185 8.83 5.89 -16.88
N VAL A 186 7.88 5.66 -15.98
CA VAL A 186 6.74 4.74 -16.17
C VAL A 186 5.78 5.16 -17.28
N ARG A 187 5.88 6.39 -17.81
CA ARG A 187 5.07 6.88 -18.93
C ARG A 187 5.53 6.29 -20.28
N GLN A 188 6.66 5.60 -20.30
CA GLN A 188 7.14 4.89 -21.48
C GLN A 188 6.70 3.42 -21.40
N PRO A 189 6.10 2.83 -22.47
CA PRO A 189 5.71 1.42 -22.46
C PRO A 189 6.88 0.45 -22.21
N ARG A 190 8.10 0.86 -22.57
CA ARG A 190 9.36 0.14 -22.30
C ARG A 190 10.35 1.13 -21.70
N PRO A 191 10.31 1.34 -20.38
CA PRO A 191 11.09 2.38 -19.74
C PRO A 191 12.57 2.01 -19.65
N SER A 192 13.44 3.00 -19.74
CA SER A 192 14.88 2.81 -19.53
C SER A 192 15.17 2.43 -18.07
N LEU A 193 16.10 1.48 -17.89
CA LEU A 193 16.55 1.02 -16.59
C LEU A 193 17.47 2.05 -15.93
N LYS A 194 17.36 2.19 -14.61
CA LYS A 194 18.21 3.05 -13.77
C LYS A 194 19.52 2.37 -13.32
N ASN A 195 19.63 1.04 -13.51
CA ASN A 195 20.72 0.21 -13.03
C ASN A 195 20.87 0.23 -11.48
N GLU A 196 19.72 0.14 -10.80
CA GLU A 196 19.63 0.14 -9.35
C GLU A 196 18.65 -0.95 -8.91
N LEU A 197 19.06 -1.78 -7.95
CA LEU A 197 18.20 -2.80 -7.34
C LEU A 197 18.18 -2.58 -5.83
N GLU A 198 17.07 -2.04 -5.35
CA GLU A 198 16.88 -1.79 -3.92
C GLU A 198 16.66 -3.08 -3.15
N THR A 199 17.18 -3.16 -1.92
CA THR A 199 17.11 -4.37 -1.09
C THR A 199 15.67 -4.76 -0.76
N PHE A 200 14.77 -3.77 -0.61
CA PHE A 200 13.36 -4.00 -0.33
C PHE A 200 12.63 -4.73 -1.46
N PHE A 201 13.14 -4.73 -2.70
CA PHE A 201 12.50 -5.52 -3.75
C PHE A 201 12.49 -7.02 -3.40
N LEU A 202 13.62 -7.50 -2.88
CA LEU A 202 13.76 -8.89 -2.44
C LEU A 202 13.11 -9.13 -1.09
N ALA A 203 13.29 -8.20 -0.14
CA ALA A 203 12.75 -8.34 1.20
C ALA A 203 11.22 -8.25 1.21
N GLU A 204 10.63 -7.37 0.41
CA GLU A 204 9.23 -6.96 0.55
C GLU A 204 8.41 -7.28 -0.69
N THR A 205 8.74 -6.69 -1.84
CA THR A 205 7.92 -6.78 -3.06
C THR A 205 7.72 -8.24 -3.47
N LEU A 206 8.80 -9.01 -3.61
CA LEU A 206 8.70 -10.43 -3.94
C LEU A 206 8.06 -11.27 -2.82
N LYS A 207 8.26 -10.91 -1.55
CA LYS A 207 7.68 -11.64 -0.42
C LYS A 207 6.16 -11.47 -0.39
N TYR A 208 5.64 -10.24 -0.47
CA TYR A 208 4.20 -10.00 -0.48
C TYR A 208 3.52 -10.55 -1.73
N LEU A 209 4.17 -10.49 -2.90
CA LEU A 209 3.67 -11.16 -4.10
C LEU A 209 3.61 -12.68 -3.93
N TYR A 210 4.70 -13.30 -3.43
CA TYR A 210 4.72 -14.73 -3.12
C TYR A 210 3.59 -15.14 -2.17
N LEU A 211 3.45 -14.42 -1.05
CA LEU A 211 2.40 -14.68 -0.06
C LEU A 211 0.98 -14.48 -0.63
N THR A 212 0.79 -13.55 -1.56
CA THR A 212 -0.48 -13.39 -2.26
C THR A 212 -0.82 -14.61 -3.14
N PHE A 213 0.18 -15.25 -3.75
CA PHE A 213 -0.02 -16.36 -4.68
C PHE A 213 -0.03 -17.76 -4.06
N VAL A 214 0.51 -17.95 -2.85
CA VAL A 214 0.42 -19.26 -2.18
C VAL A 214 -1.06 -19.64 -1.97
N PRO A 215 -1.44 -20.93 -2.12
CA PRO A 215 -2.84 -21.35 -2.03
C PRO A 215 -3.54 -20.87 -0.76
N ASN A 216 -2.89 -21.04 0.39
CA ASN A 216 -3.34 -20.56 1.70
C ASN A 216 -2.22 -19.78 2.41
N PRO A 217 -2.25 -18.43 2.45
CA PRO A 217 -1.22 -17.65 3.12
C PRO A 217 -1.18 -17.88 4.64
N ARG A 218 -2.30 -18.27 5.27
CA ARG A 218 -2.38 -18.51 6.72
C ARG A 218 -1.52 -19.69 7.19
N GLU A 219 -1.27 -20.66 6.30
CA GLU A 219 -0.39 -21.80 6.57
C GLU A 219 1.10 -21.44 6.47
N VAL A 220 1.42 -20.34 5.77
CA VAL A 220 2.80 -19.86 5.56
C VAL A 220 3.16 -18.79 6.58
N ILE A 221 2.25 -17.83 6.80
CA ILE A 221 2.39 -16.76 7.78
C ILE A 221 1.04 -16.50 8.46
N ASN A 222 0.93 -16.91 9.72
CA ASN A 222 -0.27 -16.65 10.51
C ASN A 222 -0.17 -15.26 11.17
N LEU A 223 -0.97 -14.30 10.70
CA LEU A 223 -1.02 -12.94 11.26
C LEU A 223 -1.65 -12.84 12.67
N ASP A 224 -2.20 -13.95 13.19
CA ASP A 224 -2.57 -14.08 14.61
C ASP A 224 -1.36 -14.46 15.49
N GLU A 225 -0.22 -14.81 14.87
CA GLU A 225 1.03 -15.20 15.55
C GLU A 225 2.22 -14.32 15.20
N PHE A 226 2.19 -13.64 14.05
CA PHE A 226 3.27 -12.82 13.54
C PHE A 226 2.77 -11.44 13.11
N VAL A 227 3.64 -10.46 13.25
CA VAL A 227 3.48 -9.11 12.71
C VAL A 227 4.71 -8.78 11.88
N PHE A 228 4.50 -8.34 10.63
CA PHE A 228 5.60 -7.84 9.81
C PHE A 228 6.08 -6.50 10.37
N ASN A 229 7.39 -6.27 10.45
CA ASN A 229 7.91 -4.89 10.55
C ASN A 229 7.65 -4.14 9.22
N THR A 230 8.11 -2.90 9.11
CA THR A 230 7.90 -2.09 7.89
C THR A 230 8.81 -2.47 6.71
N GLU A 231 9.70 -3.46 6.89
CA GLU A 231 10.54 -4.02 5.81
C GLU A 231 10.18 -5.51 5.55
N ALA A 232 8.90 -5.84 5.76
CA ALA A 232 8.33 -7.18 5.59
C ALA A 232 9.04 -8.32 6.35
N HIS A 233 9.75 -8.05 7.45
CA HIS A 233 10.33 -9.09 8.30
C HIS A 233 9.33 -9.51 9.39
N PRO A 234 8.91 -10.79 9.43
CA PRO A 234 7.93 -11.25 10.40
C PRO A 234 8.55 -11.38 11.80
N LEU A 235 7.90 -10.77 12.78
CA LEU A 235 8.24 -10.84 14.20
C LEU A 235 7.12 -11.58 14.93
N ARG A 236 7.45 -12.43 15.90
CA ARG A 236 6.44 -13.12 16.71
C ARG A 236 5.68 -12.14 17.59
N ILE A 237 4.37 -12.34 17.70
CA ILE A 237 3.53 -11.69 18.71
C ILE A 237 3.90 -12.24 20.09
N LEU A 238 4.10 -11.35 21.05
CA LEU A 238 4.42 -11.67 22.42
C LEU A 238 3.15 -12.18 23.11
N LYS A 239 3.11 -13.48 23.41
CA LYS A 239 2.08 -14.05 24.30
C LYS A 239 2.46 -13.69 25.73
N ARG A 240 1.72 -12.76 26.34
CA ARG A 240 1.82 -12.43 27.77
C ARG A 240 0.70 -13.10 28.55
#